data_AF-A0A0M0KI54-F1
#
_entry.id   AF-A0A0M0KI54-F1
#
_cell.length_a   1.000
_cell.length_b   1.000
_cell.length_c   1.000
_cell.angle_alpha   90.00
_cell.angle_beta   90.00
_cell.angle_gamma   90.00
#
_symmetry.space_group_name_H-M   'P 1'
#
loop_
_entity.id
_entity.type
_entity.pdbx_description
1 polymer ?
#
loop_
_entity_poly.entity_id
_entity_poly.type
_entity_poly.pdbx_seq_one_letter_code
_entity_poly.pdbx_strand_id
1 'polypeptide(L)' 'MRKIETFEQRQKALKWMVKTAEELSHPLLPAEDRDYKMAVYDYVEEQVQKYNKKLYAGSEYPPFEPAPKK' A
#
# COMPACT_ATOMS: atom_id res chain seq x y z
N MET A 1 10.70 -4.58 3.45
CA MET A 1 10.11 -3.47 4.23
C MET A 1 9.77 -3.97 5.64
N ARG A 2 9.71 -3.09 6.65
CA ARG A 2 9.32 -3.46 8.02
C ARG A 2 7.79 -3.34 8.20
N LYS A 3 7.26 -3.95 9.26
CA LYS A 3 5.83 -3.87 9.64
C LYS A 3 5.35 -2.42 9.67
N ILE A 4 4.11 -2.18 9.23
CA ILE A 4 3.46 -0.86 9.30
C ILE A 4 2.79 -0.73 10.66
N GLU A 5 3.24 0.24 11.44
CA GLU A 5 2.79 0.48 12.81
C GLU A 5 2.22 1.90 12.99
N THR A 6 2.57 2.84 12.11
CA THR A 6 2.10 4.23 12.17
C THR A 6 1.31 4.65 10.93
N PHE A 7 0.49 5.70 11.09
CA PHE A 7 -0.26 6.28 9.97
C PHE A 7 0.67 6.83 8.88
N GLU A 8 1.79 7.45 9.24
CA GLU A 8 2.78 7.94 8.27
C GLU A 8 3.42 6.80 7.47
N GLN A 9 3.74 5.68 8.11
CA GLN A 9 4.26 4.50 7.42
C GLN A 9 3.23 3.92 6.45
N ARG A 10 1.94 3.90 6.84
CA ARG A 10 0.85 3.51 5.95
C ARG A 10 0.75 4.44 4.75
N GLN A 11 0.76 5.76 4.95
CA GLN A 11 0.70 6.74 3.86
C GLN A 11 1.89 6.61 2.91
N LYS A 12 3.10 6.40 3.45
CA LYS A 12 4.30 6.16 2.64
C LYS A 12 4.21 4.85 1.85
N ALA A 13 3.70 3.79 2.45
CA ALA A 13 3.48 2.51 1.78
C ALA A 13 2.46 2.64 0.64
N LEU A 14 1.33 3.33 0.87
CA LEU A 14 0.32 3.58 -0.17
C LEU A 14 0.89 4.39 -1.33
N LYS A 15 1.63 5.48 -1.06
CA LYS A 15 2.30 6.26 -2.12
C LYS A 15 3.29 5.43 -2.92
N TRP A 16 4.05 4.56 -2.24
CA TRP A 16 4.95 3.64 -2.91
C TRP A 16 4.19 2.63 -3.77
N MET A 17 3.09 2.05 -3.28
CA MET A 17 2.27 1.11 -4.05
C MET A 17 1.71 1.75 -5.33
N VAL A 18 1.17 2.97 -5.26
CA VAL A 18 0.66 3.68 -6.45
C VAL A 18 1.76 3.85 -7.50
N LYS A 19 2.93 4.34 -7.09
CA LYS A 19 4.07 4.52 -8.00
C LYS A 19 4.55 3.18 -8.59
N THR A 20 4.65 2.14 -7.77
CA THR A 20 5.06 0.81 -8.22
C THR A 20 4.06 0.21 -9.20
N ALA A 21 2.75 0.44 -9.01
CA ALA A 21 1.73 -0.01 -9.95
C ALA A 21 1.87 0.68 -11.32
N GLU A 22 2.17 1.98 -11.35
CA GLU A 22 2.49 2.71 -12.58
C GLU A 22 3.73 2.12 -13.27
N GLU A 23 4.80 1.83 -12.52
CA GLU A 23 6.02 1.21 -13.05
C GLU A 23 5.79 -0.23 -13.56
N LEU A 24 4.97 -1.03 -12.88
CA LEU A 24 4.62 -2.39 -13.28
C LEU A 24 3.77 -2.43 -14.55
N SER A 25 2.98 -1.39 -14.80
CA SER A 25 2.18 -1.25 -16.03
C SER A 25 3.03 -0.98 -17.27
N HIS A 26 4.32 -0.67 -17.10
CA HIS A 26 5.20 -0.31 -18.21
C HIS A 26 5.51 -1.54 -19.09
N PRO A 27 5.21 -1.50 -20.41
CA PRO A 27 5.31 -2.66 -21.30
C PRO A 27 6.75 -3.16 -21.52
N LEU A 28 7.75 -2.31 -21.28
CA LEU A 28 9.17 -2.63 -21.45
C LEU A 28 9.88 -3.06 -20.15
N LEU A 29 9.15 -3.26 -19.05
CA LEU A 29 9.75 -3.75 -17.81
C LEU A 29 10.19 -5.22 -17.99
N PRO A 30 11.47 -5.57 -17.75
CA PRO A 30 11.94 -6.95 -17.81
C PRO A 30 11.11 -7.87 -16.91
N ALA A 31 10.88 -9.11 -17.33
CA ALA A 31 10.05 -10.06 -16.59
C ALA A 31 10.58 -10.32 -15.17
N GLU A 32 11.90 -10.48 -15.00
CA GLU A 32 12.52 -10.71 -13.69
C GLU A 32 12.32 -9.52 -12.74
N ASP A 33 12.49 -8.29 -13.24
CA ASP A 33 12.26 -7.06 -12.47
C ASP A 33 10.78 -6.86 -12.13
N ARG A 34 9.88 -7.26 -13.05
CA ARG A 34 8.43 -7.25 -12.82
C ARG A 34 8.05 -8.21 -11.70
N ASP A 35 8.53 -9.45 -11.77
CA ASP A 35 8.19 -10.49 -10.81
C ASP A 35 8.71 -10.12 -9.41
N TYR A 36 9.93 -9.60 -9.31
CA TYR A 36 10.47 -9.10 -8.05
C TYR A 36 9.65 -7.93 -7.50
N LYS A 37 9.35 -6.91 -8.33
CA LYS A 37 8.54 -5.76 -7.90
C LYS A 37 7.14 -6.17 -7.48
N MET A 38 6.54 -7.15 -8.15
CA MET A 38 5.23 -7.68 -7.83
C MET A 38 5.24 -8.43 -6.49
N ALA A 39 6.25 -9.26 -6.24
CA ALA A 39 6.41 -9.92 -4.93
C ALA A 39 6.58 -8.92 -3.78
N VAL A 40 7.32 -7.82 -4.00
CA VAL A 40 7.43 -6.74 -3.01
C VAL A 40 6.11 -5.99 -2.86
N TYR A 41 5.39 -5.77 -3.96
CA TYR A 41 4.06 -5.13 -3.95
C TYR A 41 3.08 -5.91 -3.07
N ASP A 42 2.95 -7.22 -3.29
CA ASP A 42 2.07 -8.11 -2.53
C ASP A 42 2.40 -8.10 -1.04
N TYR A 43 3.70 -8.11 -0.71
CA TYR A 43 4.14 -8.02 0.68
C TYR A 43 3.70 -6.70 1.33
N VAL A 44 3.86 -5.58 0.63
CA VAL A 44 3.49 -4.25 1.16
C VAL A 44 1.99 -4.12 1.29
N GLU A 45 1.23 -4.63 0.32
CA GLU A 45 -0.23 -4.71 0.40
C GLU A 45 -0.66 -5.47 1.66
N GLU A 46 -0.08 -6.64 1.91
CA GLU A 46 -0.39 -7.44 3.10
C GLU A 46 -0.13 -6.67 4.40
N GLN A 47 0.95 -5.90 4.48
CA GLN A 47 1.25 -5.06 5.64
C GLN A 47 0.23 -3.92 5.80
N VAL A 48 -0.16 -3.27 4.70
CA VAL A 48 -1.18 -2.21 4.71
C VAL A 48 -2.53 -2.77 5.16
N GLN A 49 -2.93 -3.94 4.65
CA GLN A 49 -4.16 -4.60 5.03
C GLN A 49 -4.15 -5.04 6.49
N LYS A 50 -3.03 -5.57 7.00
CA LYS A 50 -2.86 -5.88 8.43
C LYS A 50 -3.02 -4.64 9.31
N TYR A 51 -2.46 -3.50 8.90
CA TYR A 51 -2.63 -2.24 9.61
C TYR A 51 -4.08 -1.74 9.56
N ASN A 52 -4.71 -1.75 8.38
CA ASN A 52 -6.10 -1.36 8.20
C ASN A 52 -7.05 -2.23 9.03
N LYS A 53 -6.86 -3.56 9.02
CA LYS A 53 -7.65 -4.48 9.84
C LYS A 53 -7.57 -4.17 11.32
N LYS A 54 -6.41 -3.75 11.84
CA LYS A 54 -6.26 -3.33 13.23
C LYS A 54 -6.92 -1.98 13.50
N LEU A 55 -6.76 -1.02 12.59
CA LEU A 55 -7.28 0.34 12.75
C LEU A 55 -8.81 0.39 12.63
N TYR A 56 -9.36 -0.45 11.77
CA TYR A 56 -10.78 -0.55 11.43
C TYR A 56 -11.43 -1.81 12.00
N ALA A 57 -10.76 -2.50 12.94
CA ALA A 57 -11.35 -3.63 13.66
C ALA A 57 -12.60 -3.16 14.40
N GLY A 58 -13.78 -3.63 13.95
CA GLY A 58 -15.06 -3.23 14.52
C GLY A 58 -15.64 -1.93 13.96
N SER A 59 -15.03 -1.33 12.93
CA SER A 59 -15.70 -0.31 12.10
C SER A 59 -16.24 -0.98 10.84
N GLU A 60 -17.54 -0.81 10.54
CA GLU A 60 -18.04 -0.97 9.17
C GLU A 60 -17.37 0.10 8.30
N TYR A 61 -16.34 -0.25 7.53
CA TYR A 61 -15.59 0.76 6.79
C TYR A 61 -16.29 1.12 5.46
N PRO A 62 -16.35 2.41 5.04
CA PRO A 62 -15.91 3.63 5.75
C PRO A 62 -16.99 4.70 5.99
N PRO A 63 -17.08 5.30 7.20
CA PRO A 63 -17.61 6.65 7.36
C PRO A 63 -16.53 7.67 6.99
N PHE A 64 -16.62 8.20 5.76
CA PHE A 64 -16.01 9.44 5.22
C PHE A 64 -14.48 9.65 5.39
N GLU A 65 -13.78 9.86 4.27
CA GLU A 65 -12.39 10.31 4.25
C GLU A 65 -12.21 11.54 5.17
N PRO A 66 -11.17 11.62 6.02
CA PRO A 66 -10.93 12.84 6.78
C PRO A 66 -10.61 13.95 5.80
N ALA A 67 -11.51 14.93 5.68
CA ALA A 67 -11.31 16.11 4.85
C ALA A 67 -9.94 16.74 5.14
N PRO A 68 -9.19 17.20 4.12
CA PRO A 68 -7.93 17.88 4.34
C PRO A 68 -8.18 19.09 5.24
N LYS A 69 -7.49 19.15 6.38
CA LYS A 69 -7.50 20.33 7.25
C LYS A 69 -6.94 21.50 6.43
N LYS A 70 -7.82 22.45 6.10
CA LYS A 70 -7.45 23.78 5.62
C LYS A 70 -6.80 24.58 6.74
#